data_AF-A0A4Q3TRQ5-F1
#
_entry.id   AF-A0A4Q3TRQ5-F1
#
_cell.length_a   1.000
_cell.length_b   1.000
_cell.length_c   1.000
_cell.angle_alpha   90.00
_cell.angle_beta   90.00
_cell.angle_gamma   90.00
#
_symmetry.space_group_name_H-M   'P 1'
#
loop_
_entity.id
_entity.type
_entity.pdbx_description
1 polymer ?
#
loop_
_entity_poly.entity_id
_entity_poly.type
_entity_poly.pdbx_seq_one_letter_code
_entity_poly.pdbx_strand_id
1 'polypeptide(L)'
;MDDNAFVMSAAGPSIDALPRLKSEYDAALTAAGLDVDDAGYLPYAIWDGYQNLVRDFAYWRVLTAQEARETDPQKRAWYRVDRERREALIVRDMGVLGHYVGDGAQPHHTTIHYNGWDRNTPNPEGFTTSRQTHGAFEGAFTARVARLDVIEAAMTAPRLDGFDLRARVPAYLRTTLAEVMPFYRLEKAGAFRDERPDAATFTVARLGAGASELRDLYILAWRDSADDNIGWPAVKVAEVEAGTADPWLAMYGED
;
A
#
# COMPACT_ATOMS: atom_id res chain seq x y z
N MET A 1 6.53 -14.48 0.20
CA MET A 1 7.53 -14.82 1.24
C MET A 1 7.40 -16.29 1.61
N ASP A 2 8.47 -16.92 2.07
CA ASP A 2 8.38 -18.21 2.75
C ASP A 2 7.74 -18.06 4.15
N ASP A 3 7.52 -19.17 4.84
CA ASP A 3 6.87 -19.19 6.15
C ASP A 3 7.68 -18.45 7.24
N ASN A 4 8.96 -18.17 7.00
CA ASN A 4 9.85 -17.46 7.92
C ASN A 4 10.03 -15.99 7.52
N ALA A 5 9.18 -15.47 6.63
CA ALA A 5 9.18 -14.09 6.15
C ALA A 5 10.45 -13.68 5.38
N PHE A 6 11.11 -14.64 4.73
CA PHE A 6 12.11 -14.36 3.69
C PHE A 6 11.45 -14.33 2.32
N VAL A 7 11.96 -13.48 1.43
CA VAL A 7 11.44 -13.41 0.06
C VAL A 7 11.81 -14.69 -0.70
N MET A 8 10.80 -15.39 -1.19
CA MET A 8 10.85 -16.69 -1.89
C MET A 8 11.45 -17.87 -1.10
N SER A 9 12.55 -17.69 -0.40
CA SER A 9 13.23 -18.72 0.42
C SER A 9 14.17 -18.06 1.43
N ALA A 10 14.72 -18.84 2.36
CA ALA A 10 15.73 -18.38 3.32
C ALA A 10 17.01 -17.76 2.71
N ALA A 11 17.27 -17.94 1.40
CA ALA A 11 18.38 -17.28 0.71
C ALA A 11 18.06 -15.84 0.30
N GLY A 12 16.78 -15.48 0.19
CA GLY A 12 16.34 -14.13 -0.17
C GLY A 12 16.38 -13.16 1.02
N PRO A 13 16.18 -11.86 0.77
CA PRO A 13 16.08 -10.86 1.84
C PRO A 13 14.93 -11.17 2.81
N SER A 14 15.14 -10.90 4.10
CA SER A 14 14.03 -10.87 5.07
C SER A 14 13.18 -9.62 4.83
N ILE A 15 11.86 -9.74 4.97
CA ILE A 15 10.96 -8.59 4.88
C ILE A 15 11.26 -7.51 5.94
N ASP A 16 11.89 -7.87 7.08
CA ASP A 16 12.35 -6.91 8.11
C ASP A 16 13.61 -6.14 7.72
N ALA A 17 14.36 -6.64 6.75
CA ALA A 17 15.68 -6.13 6.39
C ALA A 17 15.77 -5.95 4.87
N LEU A 18 14.70 -5.44 4.27
CA LEU A 18 14.69 -5.11 2.85
C LEU A 18 15.71 -4.00 2.55
N PRO A 19 16.47 -4.13 1.44
CA PRO A 19 17.32 -3.07 0.94
C PRO A 19 16.58 -1.75 0.76
N ARG A 20 17.34 -0.66 0.66
CA ARG A 20 16.72 0.66 0.54
C ARG A 20 16.20 0.86 -0.88
N LEU A 21 17.01 0.48 -1.87
CA LEU A 21 16.70 0.65 -3.28
C LEU A 21 16.16 -0.65 -3.88
N LYS A 22 15.19 -0.52 -4.80
CA LYS A 22 14.74 -1.64 -5.64
C LYS A 22 15.91 -2.32 -6.36
N SER A 23 16.85 -1.54 -6.89
CA SER A 23 18.06 -2.09 -7.53
C SER A 23 18.95 -2.92 -6.60
N GLU A 24 19.02 -2.57 -5.31
CA GLU A 24 19.79 -3.36 -4.32
C GLU A 24 19.04 -4.65 -3.96
N TYR A 25 17.71 -4.60 -3.94
CA TYR A 25 16.85 -5.77 -3.76
C TYR A 25 16.95 -6.74 -4.94
N ASP A 26 16.91 -6.26 -6.18
CA ASP A 26 17.08 -7.07 -7.38
C ASP A 26 18.45 -7.76 -7.40
N ALA A 27 19.49 -7.01 -7.03
CA ALA A 27 20.84 -7.54 -6.91
C ALA A 27 20.91 -8.63 -5.82
N ALA A 28 20.26 -8.43 -4.67
CA ALA A 28 20.23 -9.42 -3.59
C ALA A 28 19.50 -10.71 -4.01
N LEU A 29 18.36 -10.59 -4.71
CA LEU A 29 17.63 -11.74 -5.24
C LEU A 29 18.44 -12.50 -6.29
N THR A 30 19.03 -11.78 -7.24
CA THR A 30 19.86 -12.37 -8.31
C THR A 30 21.07 -13.11 -7.72
N ALA A 31 21.74 -12.51 -6.72
CA ALA A 31 22.86 -13.14 -6.02
C ALA A 31 22.46 -14.41 -5.26
N ALA A 32 21.22 -14.48 -4.78
CA ALA A 32 20.64 -15.67 -4.16
C ALA A 32 20.11 -16.72 -5.16
N GLY A 33 20.17 -16.44 -6.48
CA GLY A 33 19.65 -17.31 -7.53
C GLY A 33 18.11 -17.33 -7.59
N LEU A 34 17.46 -16.27 -7.11
CA LEU A 34 16.00 -16.12 -7.10
C LEU A 34 15.54 -15.25 -8.28
N ASP A 35 14.39 -15.59 -8.85
CA ASP A 35 13.76 -14.81 -9.91
C ASP A 35 13.08 -13.56 -9.31
N VAL A 36 13.39 -12.41 -9.89
CA VAL A 36 12.89 -11.11 -9.47
C VAL A 36 11.40 -10.96 -9.80
N ASP A 37 10.95 -11.50 -10.93
CA ASP A 37 9.56 -11.43 -11.37
C ASP A 37 8.66 -12.29 -10.47
N ASP A 38 9.17 -13.43 -9.97
CA ASP A 38 8.46 -14.26 -9.00
C ASP A 38 8.39 -13.60 -7.61
N ALA A 39 9.44 -12.90 -7.20
CA ALA A 39 9.51 -12.22 -5.90
C ALA A 39 8.58 -11.01 -5.80
N GLY A 40 8.49 -10.23 -6.90
CA GLY A 40 7.70 -9.01 -6.97
C GLY A 40 8.16 -7.89 -6.02
N TYR A 41 7.35 -6.83 -5.95
CA TYR A 41 7.74 -5.56 -5.33
C TYR A 41 6.69 -4.97 -4.39
N LEU A 42 5.73 -5.75 -3.90
CA LEU A 42 4.60 -5.24 -3.10
C LEU A 42 5.01 -4.26 -1.98
N PRO A 43 6.05 -4.53 -1.15
CA PRO A 43 6.47 -3.58 -0.12
C PRO A 43 6.93 -2.24 -0.70
N TYR A 44 7.70 -2.28 -1.79
CA TYR A 44 8.18 -1.08 -2.48
C TYR A 44 7.05 -0.34 -3.20
N ALA A 45 6.07 -1.04 -3.77
CA ALA A 45 4.92 -0.42 -4.41
C ALA A 45 4.07 0.39 -3.40
N ILE A 46 3.92 -0.11 -2.17
CA ILE A 46 3.24 0.62 -1.09
C ILE A 46 4.08 1.81 -0.62
N TRP A 47 5.40 1.63 -0.45
CA TRP A 47 6.30 2.74 -0.09
C TRP A 47 6.29 3.87 -1.12
N ASP A 48 6.46 3.53 -2.39
CA ASP A 48 6.46 4.48 -3.49
C ASP A 48 5.09 5.17 -3.60
N GLY A 49 4.00 4.40 -3.49
CA GLY A 49 2.64 4.94 -3.51
C GLY A 49 2.37 5.94 -2.39
N TYR A 50 2.83 5.66 -1.18
CA TYR A 50 2.76 6.61 -0.05
C TYR A 50 3.54 7.88 -0.35
N GLN A 51 4.80 7.76 -0.78
CA GLN A 51 5.68 8.90 -1.03
C GLN A 51 5.16 9.78 -2.18
N ASN A 52 4.62 9.18 -3.24
CA ASN A 52 3.95 9.90 -4.32
C ASN A 52 2.73 10.65 -3.81
N LEU A 53 1.92 10.03 -2.94
CA LEU A 53 0.75 10.69 -2.38
C LEU A 53 1.11 11.87 -1.46
N VAL A 54 2.17 11.74 -0.64
CA VAL A 54 2.73 12.87 0.14
C VAL A 54 3.09 14.03 -0.79
N ARG A 55 3.81 13.73 -1.87
CA ARG A 55 4.23 14.71 -2.88
C ARG A 55 3.02 15.38 -3.52
N ASP A 56 2.02 14.61 -3.91
CA ASP A 56 0.81 15.12 -4.55
C ASP A 56 0.02 16.06 -3.63
N PHE A 57 -0.14 15.68 -2.36
CA PHE A 57 -0.76 16.53 -1.36
C PHE A 57 0.03 17.82 -1.10
N ALA A 58 1.37 17.76 -1.10
CA ALA A 58 2.23 18.93 -0.93
C ALA A 58 2.01 19.94 -2.07
N TYR A 59 1.98 19.47 -3.32
CA TYR A 59 1.64 20.30 -4.48
C TYR A 59 0.23 20.86 -4.37
N TRP A 60 -0.75 20.05 -3.98
CA TRP A 60 -2.14 20.49 -3.87
C TRP A 60 -2.34 21.59 -2.82
N ARG A 61 -1.66 21.49 -1.67
CA ARG A 61 -1.63 22.55 -0.64
C ARG A 61 -1.11 23.87 -1.19
N VAL A 62 0.05 23.83 -1.84
CA VAL A 62 0.68 25.02 -2.43
C VAL A 62 -0.21 25.63 -3.52
N LEU A 63 -0.72 24.82 -4.45
CA LEU A 63 -1.61 25.25 -5.52
C LEU A 63 -2.86 25.94 -4.97
N THR A 64 -3.50 25.33 -3.97
CA THR A 64 -4.69 25.87 -3.32
C THR A 64 -4.40 27.20 -2.63
N ALA A 65 -3.30 27.27 -1.87
CA ALA A 65 -2.91 28.45 -1.12
C ALA A 65 -2.52 29.62 -2.04
N GLN A 66 -1.74 29.35 -3.09
CA GLN A 66 -1.25 30.36 -4.00
C GLN A 66 -2.34 30.84 -4.97
N GLU A 67 -3.19 29.94 -5.50
CA GLU A 67 -4.33 30.34 -6.33
C GLU A 67 -5.24 31.37 -5.62
N ALA A 68 -5.47 31.17 -4.32
CA ALA A 68 -6.32 32.05 -3.53
C ALA A 68 -5.73 33.46 -3.31
N ARG A 69 -4.39 33.59 -3.34
CA ARG A 69 -3.67 34.85 -3.09
C ARG A 69 -3.17 35.55 -4.34
N GLU A 70 -3.03 34.83 -5.45
CA GLU A 70 -2.44 35.36 -6.68
C GLU A 70 -3.30 36.49 -7.27
N THR A 71 -2.63 37.60 -7.58
CA THR A 71 -3.27 38.83 -8.09
C THR A 71 -3.13 38.95 -9.60
N ASP A 72 -2.08 38.35 -10.18
CA ASP A 72 -1.92 38.25 -11.63
C ASP A 72 -2.96 37.25 -12.19
N PRO A 73 -3.88 37.69 -13.07
CA PRO A 73 -4.93 36.82 -13.58
C PRO A 73 -4.43 35.63 -14.41
N GLN A 74 -3.27 35.76 -15.08
CA GLN A 74 -2.68 34.68 -15.88
C GLN A 74 -2.03 33.65 -14.97
N LYS A 75 -1.22 34.08 -13.99
CA LYS A 75 -0.64 33.15 -13.00
C LYS A 75 -1.71 32.43 -12.20
N ARG A 76 -2.75 33.15 -11.77
CA ARG A 76 -3.87 32.55 -11.04
C ARG A 76 -4.60 31.49 -11.88
N ALA A 77 -4.82 31.77 -13.16
CA ALA A 77 -5.41 30.78 -14.07
C ALA A 77 -4.51 29.54 -14.23
N TRP A 78 -3.19 29.73 -14.31
CA TRP A 78 -2.23 28.62 -14.34
C TRP A 78 -2.32 27.74 -13.08
N TYR A 79 -2.29 28.35 -11.89
CA TYR A 79 -2.41 27.62 -10.62
C TYR A 79 -3.72 26.84 -10.53
N ARG A 80 -4.84 27.41 -10.99
CA ARG A 80 -6.13 26.73 -11.01
C ARG A 80 -6.09 25.45 -11.86
N VAL A 81 -5.60 25.56 -13.09
CA VAL A 81 -5.55 24.41 -14.02
C VAL A 81 -4.57 23.35 -13.53
N ASP A 82 -3.48 23.74 -12.87
CA ASP A 82 -2.56 22.77 -12.26
C ASP A 82 -3.16 22.12 -11.00
N ARG A 83 -3.90 22.87 -10.17
CA ARG A 83 -4.66 22.33 -9.01
C ARG A 83 -5.65 21.27 -9.44
N GLU A 84 -6.47 21.55 -10.46
CA GLU A 84 -7.47 20.62 -10.98
C GLU A 84 -6.82 19.34 -11.53
N ARG A 85 -5.69 19.47 -12.22
CA ARG A 85 -4.89 18.31 -12.65
C ARG A 85 -4.35 17.52 -11.47
N ARG A 86 -3.82 18.20 -10.44
CA ARG A 86 -3.29 17.55 -9.24
C ARG A 86 -4.38 16.81 -8.47
N GLU A 87 -5.58 17.37 -8.36
CA GLU A 87 -6.74 16.72 -7.72
C GLU A 87 -7.11 15.41 -8.43
N ALA A 88 -7.09 15.40 -9.77
CA ALA A 88 -7.32 14.17 -10.54
C ALA A 88 -6.21 13.13 -10.32
N LEU A 89 -4.95 13.55 -10.25
CA LEU A 89 -3.81 12.67 -9.94
C LEU A 89 -3.92 12.07 -8.54
N ILE A 90 -4.26 12.88 -7.53
CA ILE A 90 -4.48 12.42 -6.15
C ILE A 90 -5.51 11.29 -6.12
N VAL A 91 -6.67 11.46 -6.77
CA VAL A 91 -7.72 10.42 -6.77
C VAL A 91 -7.20 9.13 -7.41
N ARG A 92 -6.46 9.23 -8.51
CA ARG A 92 -5.82 8.07 -9.17
C ARG A 92 -4.80 7.40 -8.25
N ASP A 93 -3.90 8.17 -7.64
CA ASP A 93 -2.79 7.67 -6.83
C ASP A 93 -3.28 7.07 -5.51
N MET A 94 -4.32 7.66 -4.91
CA MET A 94 -5.09 7.06 -3.82
C MET A 94 -5.61 5.68 -4.25
N GLY A 95 -6.26 5.57 -5.41
CA GLY A 95 -6.76 4.29 -5.92
C GLY A 95 -5.66 3.23 -6.14
N VAL A 96 -4.50 3.64 -6.67
CA VAL A 96 -3.34 2.75 -6.86
C VAL A 96 -2.74 2.30 -5.54
N LEU A 97 -2.57 3.20 -4.57
CA LEU A 97 -2.14 2.81 -3.23
C LEU A 97 -3.16 1.88 -2.57
N GLY A 98 -4.46 2.15 -2.77
CA GLY A 98 -5.55 1.31 -2.29
C GLY A 98 -5.51 -0.12 -2.84
N HIS A 99 -5.16 -0.28 -4.12
CA HIS A 99 -4.95 -1.58 -4.74
C HIS A 99 -3.83 -2.37 -4.03
N TYR A 100 -2.63 -1.80 -3.91
CA TYR A 100 -1.50 -2.50 -3.30
C TYR A 100 -1.69 -2.76 -1.80
N VAL A 101 -2.30 -1.83 -1.06
CA VAL A 101 -2.61 -2.05 0.36
C VAL A 101 -3.68 -3.15 0.51
N GLY A 102 -4.68 -3.17 -0.38
CA GLY A 102 -5.69 -4.23 -0.45
C GLY A 102 -5.08 -5.61 -0.71
N ASP A 103 -4.19 -5.72 -1.70
CA ASP A 103 -3.44 -6.96 -1.99
C ASP A 103 -2.60 -7.37 -0.77
N GLY A 104 -1.95 -6.40 -0.11
CA GLY A 104 -1.22 -6.63 1.14
C GLY A 104 -2.09 -7.10 2.32
N ALA A 105 -3.41 -7.02 2.21
CA ALA A 105 -4.35 -7.57 3.19
C ALA A 105 -4.68 -9.05 2.93
N GLN A 106 -4.38 -9.54 1.73
CA GLN A 106 -4.72 -10.85 1.22
C GLN A 106 -3.58 -11.84 1.52
N PRO A 107 -3.80 -12.91 2.31
CA PRO A 107 -2.75 -13.86 2.68
C PRO A 107 -1.90 -14.38 1.51
N HIS A 108 -2.53 -14.77 0.39
CA HIS A 108 -1.85 -15.32 -0.78
C HIS A 108 -0.89 -14.34 -1.46
N HIS A 109 -1.13 -13.03 -1.39
CA HIS A 109 -0.22 -12.02 -1.96
C HIS A 109 1.04 -11.80 -1.11
N THR A 110 1.15 -12.49 0.01
CA THR A 110 2.30 -12.37 0.93
C THR A 110 3.13 -13.65 1.00
N THR A 111 2.71 -14.75 0.38
CA THR A 111 3.34 -16.07 0.53
C THR A 111 3.74 -16.71 -0.79
N ILE A 112 4.71 -17.63 -0.75
CA ILE A 112 5.01 -18.56 -1.86
C ILE A 112 3.85 -19.54 -2.12
N HIS A 113 2.93 -19.70 -1.17
CA HIS A 113 1.72 -20.53 -1.32
C HIS A 113 0.57 -19.76 -1.99
N TYR A 114 0.86 -18.93 -2.99
CA TYR A 114 -0.10 -17.97 -3.54
C TYR A 114 -1.18 -18.62 -4.43
N ASN A 115 -0.89 -19.77 -5.07
CA ASN A 115 -1.80 -20.50 -5.96
C ASN A 115 -1.99 -21.95 -5.49
N GLY A 116 -2.30 -22.13 -4.21
CA GLY A 116 -2.26 -23.41 -3.51
C GLY A 116 -0.93 -23.62 -2.79
N TRP A 117 -0.90 -24.58 -1.86
CA TRP A 117 0.29 -24.93 -1.11
C TRP A 117 1.43 -25.30 -2.07
N ASP A 118 2.62 -24.78 -1.80
CA ASP A 118 3.75 -24.93 -2.71
C ASP A 118 4.22 -26.39 -2.73
N ARG A 119 4.33 -26.96 -3.93
CA ARG A 119 4.61 -28.39 -4.13
C ARG A 119 6.05 -28.77 -3.77
N ASN A 120 6.95 -27.81 -3.66
CA ASN A 120 8.35 -27.99 -3.32
C ASN A 120 8.60 -27.83 -1.81
N THR A 121 7.56 -27.60 -1.02
CA THR A 121 7.64 -27.44 0.44
C THR A 121 6.94 -28.59 1.18
N PRO A 122 7.35 -28.91 2.43
CA PRO A 122 6.61 -29.85 3.26
C PRO A 122 5.16 -29.42 3.44
N ASN A 123 4.22 -30.37 3.28
CA ASN A 123 2.80 -30.13 3.48
C ASN A 123 2.21 -31.13 4.50
N PRO A 124 2.62 -31.07 5.78
CA PRO A 124 2.24 -32.05 6.79
C PRO A 124 0.74 -32.00 7.11
N GLU A 125 0.11 -30.84 6.95
CA GLU A 125 -1.34 -30.68 7.13
C GLU A 125 -2.13 -31.07 5.87
N GLY A 126 -1.51 -31.41 4.75
CA GLY A 126 -2.20 -31.87 3.54
C GLY A 126 -3.14 -30.83 2.93
N PHE A 127 -2.69 -29.57 2.88
CA PHE A 127 -3.41 -28.47 2.24
C PHE A 127 -3.50 -28.65 0.72
N THR A 128 -4.51 -28.01 0.12
CA THR A 128 -4.71 -28.04 -1.33
C THR A 128 -3.50 -27.52 -2.09
N THR A 129 -3.17 -28.14 -3.21
CA THR A 129 -2.17 -27.66 -4.18
C THR A 129 -2.84 -27.13 -5.45
N SER A 130 -4.15 -26.88 -5.38
CA SER A 130 -4.96 -26.39 -6.49
C SER A 130 -4.62 -24.95 -6.80
N ARG A 131 -4.38 -24.66 -8.09
CA ARG A 131 -4.19 -23.30 -8.59
C ARG A 131 -5.45 -22.42 -8.54
N GLN A 132 -6.59 -23.00 -8.14
CA GLN A 132 -7.86 -22.27 -8.02
C GLN A 132 -8.09 -21.70 -6.61
N THR A 133 -7.22 -22.01 -5.64
CA THR A 133 -7.35 -21.61 -4.23
C THR A 133 -7.51 -20.10 -4.06
N HIS A 134 -6.80 -19.32 -4.87
CA HIS A 134 -6.83 -17.85 -4.85
C HIS A 134 -8.26 -17.30 -5.04
N GLY A 135 -9.05 -17.93 -5.93
CA GLY A 135 -10.43 -17.54 -6.23
C GLY A 135 -11.40 -17.77 -5.07
N ALA A 136 -11.06 -18.60 -4.08
CA ALA A 136 -11.89 -18.77 -2.89
C ALA A 136 -11.93 -17.50 -2.02
N PHE A 137 -10.86 -16.71 -2.05
CA PHE A 137 -10.75 -15.47 -1.28
C PHE A 137 -10.99 -14.21 -2.11
N GLU A 138 -10.64 -14.19 -3.39
CA GLU A 138 -10.83 -12.99 -4.23
C GLU A 138 -12.11 -13.01 -5.06
N GLY A 139 -12.86 -14.10 -4.98
CA GLY A 139 -14.02 -14.33 -5.82
C GLY A 139 -15.35 -13.99 -5.16
N ALA A 140 -16.37 -14.73 -5.60
CA ALA A 140 -17.76 -14.45 -5.29
C ALA A 140 -18.08 -14.53 -3.79
N PHE A 141 -17.36 -15.34 -3.01
CA PHE A 141 -17.55 -15.44 -1.55
C PHE A 141 -17.29 -14.10 -0.87
N THR A 142 -16.11 -13.50 -1.11
CA THR A 142 -15.75 -12.21 -0.53
C THR A 142 -16.68 -11.10 -1.00
N ALA A 143 -17.11 -11.11 -2.27
CA ALA A 143 -18.10 -10.16 -2.76
C ALA A 143 -19.46 -10.24 -2.02
N ARG A 144 -19.85 -11.42 -1.53
CA ARG A 144 -21.08 -11.59 -0.71
C ARG A 144 -20.88 -11.12 0.73
N VAL A 145 -19.69 -11.33 1.29
CA VAL A 145 -19.35 -10.99 2.68
C VAL A 145 -19.04 -9.50 2.84
N ALA A 146 -18.45 -8.87 1.83
CA ALA A 146 -17.99 -7.49 1.87
C ALA A 146 -19.17 -6.50 1.91
N ARG A 147 -19.50 -6.05 3.12
CA ARG A 147 -20.40 -4.92 3.37
C ARG A 147 -19.64 -3.78 4.02
N LEU A 148 -19.87 -2.56 3.56
CA LEU A 148 -19.16 -1.37 4.04
C LEU A 148 -19.26 -1.21 5.56
N ASP A 149 -20.46 -1.27 6.12
CA ASP A 149 -20.70 -1.08 7.56
C ASP A 149 -19.99 -2.14 8.43
N VAL A 150 -19.94 -3.38 7.95
CA VAL A 150 -19.27 -4.49 8.63
C VAL A 150 -17.74 -4.33 8.57
N ILE A 151 -17.21 -3.90 7.42
CA ILE A 151 -15.78 -3.63 7.24
C ILE A 151 -15.36 -2.44 8.12
N GLU A 152 -16.13 -1.35 8.10
CA GLU A 152 -15.89 -0.17 8.95
C GLU A 152 -15.89 -0.55 10.43
N ALA A 153 -16.83 -1.39 10.88
CA ALA A 153 -16.88 -1.88 12.25
C ALA A 153 -15.68 -2.78 12.62
N ALA A 154 -15.08 -3.46 11.63
CA ALA A 154 -13.89 -4.29 11.82
C ALA A 154 -12.57 -3.52 11.72
N MET A 155 -12.60 -2.24 11.33
CA MET A 155 -11.40 -1.42 11.28
C MET A 155 -10.84 -1.17 12.68
N THR A 156 -9.52 -1.20 12.79
CA THR A 156 -8.81 -0.87 14.03
C THR A 156 -8.77 0.64 14.24
N ALA A 157 -8.56 1.05 15.50
CA ALA A 157 -8.32 2.45 15.82
C ALA A 157 -7.11 3.00 15.05
N PRO A 158 -7.12 4.27 14.59
CA PRO A 158 -6.00 4.85 13.86
C PRO A 158 -4.68 4.76 14.61
N ARG A 159 -3.62 4.32 13.92
CA ARG A 159 -2.25 4.29 14.43
C ARG A 159 -1.41 5.34 13.72
N LEU A 160 -1.48 6.59 14.20
CA LEU A 160 -0.93 7.77 13.53
C LEU A 160 0.34 8.34 14.18
N ASP A 161 0.75 7.82 15.34
CA ASP A 161 1.93 8.27 16.08
C ASP A 161 3.11 7.32 15.88
N GLY A 162 4.35 7.83 15.98
CA GLY A 162 5.56 7.01 15.89
C GLY A 162 5.74 6.33 14.53
N PHE A 163 5.40 7.04 13.45
CA PHE A 163 5.37 6.49 12.10
C PHE A 163 6.77 6.44 11.48
N ASP A 164 7.19 5.22 11.13
CA ASP A 164 8.27 4.96 10.18
C ASP A 164 7.70 4.08 9.07
N LEU A 165 7.56 4.64 7.86
CA LEU A 165 7.04 3.95 6.70
C LEU A 165 7.82 2.66 6.38
N ARG A 166 9.15 2.67 6.54
CA ARG A 166 10.02 1.52 6.24
C ARG A 166 9.82 0.37 7.22
N ALA A 167 9.43 0.66 8.46
CA ALA A 167 9.06 -0.36 9.43
C ALA A 167 7.58 -0.76 9.33
N ARG A 168 6.69 0.19 8.99
CA ARG A 168 5.24 -0.01 8.97
C ARG A 168 4.80 -1.05 7.95
N VAL A 169 5.27 -0.94 6.71
CA VAL A 169 4.83 -1.84 5.62
C VAL A 169 5.28 -3.30 5.85
N PRO A 170 6.54 -3.60 6.21
CA PRO A 170 6.94 -4.95 6.60
C PRO A 170 6.11 -5.54 7.74
N ALA A 171 5.81 -4.74 8.77
CA ALA A 171 5.00 -5.20 9.90
C ALA A 171 3.56 -5.54 9.47
N TYR A 172 2.97 -4.72 8.60
CA TYR A 172 1.67 -4.99 7.99
C TYR A 172 1.66 -6.29 7.19
N LEU A 173 2.62 -6.45 6.26
CA LEU A 173 2.71 -7.64 5.41
C LEU A 173 3.05 -8.92 6.19
N ARG A 174 3.87 -8.84 7.24
CA ARG A 174 4.12 -9.98 8.15
C ARG A 174 2.85 -10.38 8.89
N THR A 175 2.07 -9.40 9.35
CA THR A 175 0.79 -9.68 10.01
C THR A 175 -0.13 -10.45 9.05
N THR A 176 -0.17 -10.06 7.77
CA THR A 176 -0.93 -10.79 6.74
C THR A 176 -0.35 -12.17 6.44
N LEU A 177 0.98 -12.33 6.39
CA LEU A 177 1.64 -13.62 6.19
C LEU A 177 1.24 -14.65 7.26
N ALA A 178 1.09 -14.21 8.52
CA ALA A 178 0.65 -15.08 9.61
C ALA A 178 -0.78 -15.64 9.41
N GLU A 179 -1.58 -15.04 8.53
CA GLU A 179 -2.95 -15.46 8.20
C GLU A 179 -3.02 -16.52 7.10
N VAL A 180 -1.88 -16.90 6.50
CA VAL A 180 -1.82 -17.97 5.47
C VAL A 180 -2.26 -19.31 6.04
N MET A 181 -1.72 -19.70 7.20
CA MET A 181 -2.09 -20.96 7.85
C MET A 181 -3.56 -21.00 8.29
N PRO A 182 -4.10 -19.96 8.96
CA PRO A 182 -5.55 -19.84 9.20
C PRO A 182 -6.39 -19.97 7.92
N PHE A 183 -6.02 -19.29 6.84
CA PHE A 183 -6.72 -19.40 5.56
C PHE A 183 -6.75 -20.84 5.05
N TYR A 184 -5.60 -21.51 4.97
CA TYR A 184 -5.51 -22.88 4.43
C TYR A 184 -6.26 -23.90 5.29
N ARG A 185 -6.33 -23.71 6.61
CA ARG A 185 -7.15 -24.54 7.50
C ARG A 185 -8.64 -24.34 7.26
N LEU A 186 -9.08 -23.10 7.03
CA LEU A 186 -10.47 -22.80 6.65
C LEU A 186 -10.82 -23.40 5.29
N GLU A 187 -9.93 -23.27 4.30
CA GLU A 187 -10.10 -23.86 2.97
C GLU A 187 -10.22 -25.37 3.03
N LYS A 188 -9.29 -26.04 3.71
CA LYS A 188 -9.31 -27.50 3.90
C LYS A 188 -10.58 -27.99 4.59
N ALA A 189 -11.12 -27.20 5.52
CA ALA A 189 -12.37 -27.49 6.21
C ALA A 189 -13.63 -27.21 5.37
N GLY A 190 -13.48 -26.76 4.11
CA GLY A 190 -14.57 -26.39 3.22
C GLY A 190 -15.23 -25.06 3.57
N ALA A 191 -14.66 -24.24 4.46
CA ALA A 191 -15.36 -23.10 5.05
C ALA A 191 -15.76 -22.02 4.03
N PHE A 192 -14.93 -21.76 3.02
CA PHE A 192 -15.27 -20.83 1.93
C PHE A 192 -16.33 -21.39 0.98
N ARG A 193 -16.25 -22.69 0.65
CA ARG A 193 -17.22 -23.37 -0.23
C ARG A 193 -18.60 -23.44 0.43
N ASP A 194 -18.62 -23.73 1.73
CA ASP A 194 -19.83 -23.93 2.52
C ASP A 194 -20.34 -22.63 3.16
N GLU A 195 -19.71 -21.49 2.83
CA GLU A 195 -20.05 -20.14 3.30
C GLU A 195 -20.18 -20.02 4.81
N ARG A 196 -19.28 -20.67 5.55
CA ARG A 196 -19.38 -20.73 7.01
C ARG A 196 -19.12 -19.37 7.67
N PRO A 197 -19.74 -19.10 8.84
CA PRO A 197 -19.55 -17.84 9.57
C PRO A 197 -18.10 -17.51 9.96
N ASP A 198 -17.27 -18.54 10.20
CA ASP A 198 -15.86 -18.37 10.53
C ASP A 198 -15.02 -17.94 9.32
N ALA A 199 -15.33 -18.43 8.11
CA ALA A 199 -14.75 -17.89 6.88
C ALA A 199 -15.16 -16.43 6.64
N ALA A 200 -16.42 -16.08 6.90
CA ALA A 200 -16.87 -14.70 6.78
C ALA A 200 -16.18 -13.77 7.78
N THR A 201 -16.03 -14.22 9.04
CA THR A 201 -15.29 -13.50 10.08
C THR A 201 -13.83 -13.27 9.68
N PHE A 202 -13.18 -14.30 9.15
CA PHE A 202 -11.81 -14.20 8.64
C PHE A 202 -11.70 -13.18 7.51
N THR A 203 -12.57 -13.26 6.49
CA THR A 203 -12.58 -12.32 5.37
C THR A 203 -12.82 -10.88 5.82
N VAL A 204 -13.80 -10.65 6.70
CA VAL A 204 -14.07 -9.31 7.26
C VAL A 204 -12.86 -8.77 8.01
N ALA A 205 -12.19 -9.60 8.82
CA ALA A 205 -11.00 -9.18 9.56
C ALA A 205 -9.87 -8.76 8.61
N ARG A 206 -9.66 -9.49 7.50
CA ARG A 206 -8.66 -9.13 6.49
C ARG A 206 -9.01 -7.84 5.75
N LEU A 207 -10.27 -7.67 5.32
CA LEU A 207 -10.74 -6.44 4.69
C LEU A 207 -10.64 -5.24 5.64
N GLY A 208 -11.00 -5.41 6.91
CA GLY A 208 -10.86 -4.40 7.96
C GLY A 208 -9.39 -4.01 8.20
N ALA A 209 -8.47 -4.98 8.17
CA ALA A 209 -7.03 -4.70 8.28
C ALA A 209 -6.52 -3.85 7.11
N GLY A 210 -6.87 -4.21 5.86
CA GLY A 210 -6.49 -3.43 4.68
C GLY A 210 -7.10 -2.02 4.66
N ALA A 211 -8.38 -1.90 5.00
CA ALA A 211 -9.05 -0.60 5.10
C ALA A 211 -8.44 0.28 6.19
N SER A 212 -8.07 -0.31 7.35
CA SER A 212 -7.42 0.41 8.44
C SER A 212 -6.05 0.94 8.03
N GLU A 213 -5.23 0.11 7.39
CA GLU A 213 -3.91 0.49 6.92
C GLU A 213 -4.01 1.60 5.87
N LEU A 214 -4.92 1.46 4.90
CA LEU A 214 -5.11 2.45 3.85
C LEU A 214 -5.56 3.81 4.40
N ARG A 215 -6.53 3.81 5.33
CA ARG A 215 -6.96 5.03 6.02
C ARG A 215 -5.78 5.71 6.71
N ASP A 216 -5.02 4.95 7.49
CA ASP A 216 -3.88 5.49 8.24
C ASP A 216 -2.84 6.10 7.29
N LEU A 217 -2.48 5.40 6.20
CA LEU A 217 -1.53 5.88 5.21
C LEU A 217 -2.01 7.16 4.50
N TYR A 218 -3.29 7.30 4.17
CA TYR A 218 -3.81 8.55 3.62
C TYR A 218 -3.72 9.73 4.60
N ILE A 219 -4.08 9.49 5.87
CA ILE A 219 -4.02 10.53 6.90
C ILE A 219 -2.58 10.96 7.16
N LEU A 220 -1.67 10.00 7.27
CA LEU A 220 -0.25 10.25 7.47
C LEU A 220 0.36 10.97 6.27
N ALA A 221 0.02 10.56 5.04
CA ALA A 221 0.53 11.23 3.85
C ALA A 221 0.11 12.70 3.78
N TRP A 222 -1.13 13.02 4.17
CA TRP A 222 -1.62 14.41 4.26
C TRP A 222 -0.95 15.23 5.36
N ARG A 223 -0.54 14.59 6.46
CA ARG A 223 0.21 15.24 7.54
C ARG A 223 1.63 15.54 7.10
N ASP A 224 2.34 14.52 6.61
CA ASP A 224 3.72 14.64 6.15
C ASP A 224 3.85 15.67 5.02
N SER A 225 2.84 15.81 4.18
CA SER A 225 2.86 16.77 3.08
C SER A 225 2.93 18.24 3.53
N ALA A 226 2.59 18.56 4.78
CA ALA A 226 2.65 19.92 5.30
C ALA A 226 4.11 20.37 5.57
N ASP A 227 4.98 19.42 5.90
CA ASP A 227 6.39 19.65 6.22
C ASP A 227 7.32 19.45 5.01
N ASP A 228 6.77 19.06 3.86
CA ASP A 228 7.53 18.82 2.62
C ASP A 228 7.93 20.13 1.91
N ASN A 229 8.84 20.00 0.96
CA ASN A 229 9.17 21.04 -0.03
C ASN A 229 8.56 20.67 -1.38
N ILE A 230 8.39 21.61 -2.31
CA ILE A 230 8.04 21.31 -3.70
C ILE A 230 9.00 21.98 -4.69
N GLY A 231 9.06 21.43 -5.91
CA GLY A 231 9.68 22.09 -7.06
C GLY A 231 11.20 22.24 -7.01
N TRP A 232 11.73 22.98 -7.98
CA TRP A 232 13.12 23.43 -8.01
C TRP A 232 13.20 24.88 -8.52
N PRO A 233 13.87 25.81 -7.81
CA PRO A 233 14.46 25.63 -6.48
C PRO A 233 13.40 25.25 -5.44
N ALA A 234 13.79 24.41 -4.48
CA ALA A 234 12.84 23.85 -3.52
C ALA A 234 12.24 24.94 -2.63
N VAL A 235 10.92 24.93 -2.44
CA VAL A 235 10.18 25.84 -1.54
C VAL A 235 9.36 25.03 -0.53
N LYS A 236 9.35 25.45 0.74
CA LYS A 236 8.58 24.77 1.79
C LYS A 236 7.09 25.00 1.64
N VAL A 237 6.29 23.95 1.77
CA VAL A 237 4.82 24.02 1.74
C VAL A 237 4.31 25.01 2.79
N ALA A 238 4.78 24.90 4.03
CA ALA A 238 4.36 25.79 5.12
C ALA A 238 4.66 27.27 4.86
N GLU A 239 5.76 27.61 4.20
CA GLU A 239 6.12 29.01 3.87
C GLU A 239 5.20 29.58 2.79
N VAL A 240 4.84 28.75 1.80
CA VAL A 240 3.85 29.12 0.79
C VAL A 240 2.48 29.28 1.43
N GLU A 241 2.02 28.34 2.26
CA GLU A 241 0.74 28.41 2.98
C GLU A 241 0.64 29.63 3.90
N ALA A 242 1.76 30.05 4.52
CA ALA A 242 1.85 31.27 5.32
C ALA A 242 1.91 32.57 4.48
N GLY A 243 2.19 32.47 3.17
CA GLY A 243 2.37 33.61 2.28
C GLY A 243 3.71 34.32 2.45
N THR A 244 4.71 33.64 3.00
CA THR A 244 6.07 34.16 3.17
C THR A 244 7.01 33.76 2.04
N ALA A 245 6.57 32.89 1.11
CA ALA A 245 7.32 32.49 -0.07
C ALA A 245 6.43 32.47 -1.33
N ASP A 246 6.99 32.87 -2.47
CA ASP A 246 6.37 32.76 -3.79
C ASP A 246 6.82 31.44 -4.45
N PRO A 247 5.90 30.49 -4.73
CA PRO A 247 6.25 29.22 -5.34
C PRO A 247 6.41 29.28 -6.87
N TRP A 248 6.21 30.44 -7.52
CA TRP A 248 6.13 30.52 -8.99
C TRP A 248 7.31 29.86 -9.69
N LEU A 249 8.55 30.18 -9.33
CA LEU A 249 9.74 29.60 -9.97
C LEU A 249 9.86 28.09 -9.70
N ALA A 250 9.58 27.66 -8.47
CA ALA A 250 9.62 26.25 -8.09
C ALA A 250 8.62 25.39 -8.89
N MET A 251 7.49 25.98 -9.29
CA MET A 251 6.40 25.28 -9.97
C MET A 251 6.42 25.42 -11.49
N TYR A 252 6.74 26.61 -11.98
CA TYR A 252 6.68 26.94 -13.41
C TYR A 252 8.01 26.62 -14.12
N GLY A 253 9.13 26.60 -13.38
CA GLY A 253 10.47 26.44 -13.93
C GLY A 253 11.17 27.78 -14.21
N GLU A 254 12.49 27.71 -14.32
CA GLU A 254 13.38 28.84 -14.67
C GLU A 254 13.92 28.74 -16.11
N ASP A 255 13.63 27.65 -16.84
CA ASP A 255 14.17 27.29 -18.16
C ASP A 255 13.16 27.35 -19.31
#